data_AF-A0AAD5JUQ2-F1
#
_entry.id   AF-A0AAD5JUQ2-F1
#
_cell.length_a   1.000
_cell.length_b   1.000
_cell.length_c   1.000
_cell.angle_alpha   90.00
_cell.angle_beta   90.00
_cell.angle_gamma   90.00
#
_symmetry.space_group_name_H-M   'P 1'
#
loop_
_entity.id
_entity.type
_entity.pdbx_description
1 polymer ?
#
loop_
_entity_poly.entity_id
_entity_poly.type
_entity_poly.pdbx_seq_one_letter_code
_entity_poly.pdbx_strand_id
1 'polypeptide(L)' 'MGHDIKLDPAIERWAHLRENTHLYYGWNKRNTRRSILWLAVVPIGLTALAYATQDKWNLAASQTKAEMNNEKPQ' A
#
# COMPACT_ATOMS: atom_id res chain seq x y z
N MET A 1 15.66 28.04 -30.71
CA MET A 1 16.21 27.62 -29.39
C MET A 1 16.23 28.85 -28.51
N GLY A 2 15.47 29.05 -27.45
CA GLY A 2 14.38 28.37 -26.77
C GLY A 2 13.79 29.45 -25.85
N HIS A 3 12.50 29.37 -25.51
CA HIS A 3 11.91 30.31 -24.55
C HIS A 3 12.58 30.08 -23.20
N ASP A 4 13.29 31.10 -22.69
CA ASP A 4 13.99 31.03 -21.40
C ASP A 4 12.94 30.92 -20.28
N ILE A 5 12.89 29.77 -19.62
CA ILE A 5 11.96 29.54 -18.52
C ILE A 5 12.56 30.22 -17.30
N LYS A 6 11.88 31.28 -16.84
CA LYS A 6 12.29 31.96 -15.61
C LYS A 6 12.17 30.99 -14.43
N LEU A 7 13.31 30.63 -13.86
CA LEU A 7 13.38 29.80 -12.67
C LEU A 7 12.90 30.60 -11.45
N ASP A 8 11.88 30.07 -10.76
CA ASP A 8 11.40 30.60 -9.50
C ASP A 8 12.12 29.89 -8.34
N PRO A 9 12.92 30.60 -7.53
CA PRO A 9 13.64 29.99 -6.41
C PRO A 9 12.70 29.32 -5.39
N ALA A 10 11.44 29.74 -5.29
CA ALA A 10 10.48 29.08 -4.41
C ALA A 10 10.10 27.68 -4.91
N ILE A 11 9.91 27.53 -6.22
CA ILE A 11 9.59 26.25 -6.86
C ILE A 11 10.77 25.28 -6.75
N GLU A 12 11.98 25.77 -7.00
CA GLU A 12 13.19 24.96 -6.88
C GLU A 12 13.41 24.44 -5.45
N ARG A 13 13.21 25.30 -4.44
CA ARG A 13 13.30 24.88 -3.03
C ARG A 13 12.24 23.86 -2.67
N TRP A 14 11.02 24.02 -3.14
CA TRP A 14 9.95 23.04 -2.91
C TRP A 14 10.26 21.70 -3.59
N ALA A 15 10.70 21.73 -4.85
CA ALA A 15 11.12 20.54 -5.58
C ALA A 15 12.25 19.80 -4.84
N HIS A 16 13.28 20.54 -4.43
CA HIS A 16 14.40 20.00 -3.66
C HIS A 16 13.94 19.39 -2.33
N LEU A 17 13.07 20.05 -1.56
CA LEU A 17 12.54 19.51 -0.30
C LEU A 17 11.77 18.20 -0.52
N ARG A 18 10.93 18.14 -1.56
CA ARG A 18 10.13 16.96 -1.88
C ARG A 18 11.02 15.78 -2.29
N GLU A 19 11.96 16.02 -3.19
CA GLU A 19 12.87 14.98 -3.70
C GLU A 19 13.82 14.47 -2.61
N ASN A 20 14.26 15.36 -1.72
CA ASN A 20 15.17 15.04 -0.62
C ASN A 20 14.47 14.77 0.71
N THR A 21 13.17 14.45 0.69
CA THR A 21 12.38 14.21 1.92
C THR A 21 13.03 13.15 2.83
N HIS A 22 13.69 12.14 2.25
CA HIS A 22 14.35 11.06 2.98
C HIS A 22 15.53 11.55 3.84
N LEU A 23 16.23 12.62 3.44
CA LEU A 23 17.34 13.20 4.22
C LEU A 23 16.84 13.88 5.50
N TYR A 24 15.62 14.40 5.48
CA TYR A 24 15.01 15.13 6.59
C TYR A 24 14.00 14.29 7.38
N TYR A 25 13.91 12.99 7.10
CA TYR A 25 13.00 12.10 7.80
C TYR A 25 13.51 11.77 9.20
N GLY A 26 12.62 11.85 10.18
CA GLY A 26 12.90 11.50 11.57
C GLY A 26 11.93 10.46 12.13
N TRP A 27 12.48 9.49 12.88
CA TRP A 27 11.71 8.55 13.67
C TRP A 27 11.18 9.22 14.94
N ASN A 28 9.92 9.65 14.88
CA ASN A 28 9.20 10.13 16.05
C ASN A 28 8.00 9.21 16.34
N LYS A 29 7.37 9.39 17.50
CA LYS A 29 6.24 8.54 17.94
C LYS A 29 5.09 8.51 16.92
N ARG A 30 4.82 9.62 16.24
CA ARG A 30 3.74 9.72 15.24
C ARG A 30 4.11 8.99 13.94
N ASN A 31 5.31 9.21 13.42
CA ASN A 31 5.79 8.61 12.18
C ASN A 31 5.97 7.10 12.34
N THR A 32 6.60 6.66 13.44
CA THR A 32 6.81 5.24 13.74
C THR A 32 5.50 4.46 13.78
N ARG A 33 4.47 5.00 14.45
CA ARG A 33 3.13 4.39 14.49
C ARG A 33 2.52 4.25 13.10
N ARG A 34 2.64 5.28 12.26
CA ARG A 34 2.11 5.26 10.88
C ARG A 34 2.87 4.27 10.01
N SER A 35 4.19 4.22 10.13
CA SER A 35 5.03 3.26 9.41
C SER A 35 4.63 1.83 9.76
N ILE A 36 4.50 1.50 11.06
CA ILE A 36 4.09 0.16 11.50
C ILE A 36 2.68 -0.19 11.01
N LEU A 37 1.73 0.76 11.11
CA LEU A 37 0.36 0.56 10.66
C LEU A 37 0.33 0.15 9.18
N TRP A 38 0.97 0.93 8.32
CA TRP A 38 0.88 0.73 6.87
C TRP A 38 1.79 -0.37 6.34
N LEU A 39 2.98 -0.56 6.93
CA LEU A 39 3.93 -1.58 6.47
C LEU A 39 3.63 -2.98 7.01
N ALA A 40 3.04 -3.09 8.20
CA ALA A 40 2.82 -4.39 8.84
C ALA A 40 1.33 -4.65 9.10
N VAL A 41 0.66 -3.78 9.85
CA VAL A 41 -0.70 -4.06 10.34
C VAL A 41 -1.69 -4.22 9.19
N VAL A 42 -1.69 -3.30 8.23
CA VAL A 42 -2.60 -3.32 7.08
C VAL A 42 -2.36 -4.54 6.19
N PRO A 43 -1.14 -4.82 5.67
CA PRO A 43 -0.94 -5.98 4.81
C PRO A 43 -1.22 -7.29 5.55
N ILE A 44 -0.75 -7.47 6.78
CA ILE A 44 -1.01 -8.70 7.55
C ILE A 44 -2.51 -8.86 7.81
N GLY A 45 -3.19 -7.78 8.23
CA GLY A 45 -4.63 -7.80 8.50
C GLY A 45 -5.43 -8.13 7.25
N LEU A 46 -5.12 -7.52 6.11
CA LEU A 46 -5.77 -7.81 4.83
C LEU A 46 -5.50 -9.24 4.36
N THR A 47 -4.26 -9.73 4.47
CA THR A 47 -3.92 -11.12 4.13
C THR A 47 -4.67 -12.11 5.02
N ALA A 48 -4.71 -11.88 6.33
CA ALA A 48 -5.45 -12.73 7.25
C ALA A 48 -6.96 -12.74 6.93
N LEU A 49 -7.55 -11.57 6.65
CA LEU A 49 -8.95 -11.47 6.23
C LEU A 49 -9.19 -12.16 4.88
N ALA A 50 -8.28 -12.03 3.92
CA ALA A 50 -8.37 -12.68 2.63
C ALA A 50 -8.38 -14.20 2.79
N TYR A 51 -7.43 -14.77 3.53
CA TYR A 51 -7.43 -16.22 3.81
C TYR A 51 -8.67 -16.66 4.60
N ALA A 52 -9.13 -15.85 5.55
CA ALA A 52 -10.31 -16.18 6.34
C ALA A 52 -11.64 -16.07 5.54
N THR A 53 -11.65 -15.39 4.40
CA THR A 53 -12.83 -15.20 3.55
C THR A 53 -12.73 -15.93 2.22
N GLN A 54 -11.58 -16.52 1.93
CA GLN A 54 -11.32 -17.30 0.73
C GLN A 54 -12.34 -18.44 0.63
N ASP A 55 -12.98 -18.56 -0.54
CA ASP A 55 -13.94 -19.61 -0.87
C ASP A 55 -15.21 -19.67 0.01
N LYS A 56 -15.41 -18.71 0.93
CA LYS A 56 -16.62 -18.64 1.76
C LYS A 56 -17.84 -18.14 0.99
N TRP A 57 -17.63 -17.28 0.00
CA TRP A 57 -18.70 -16.63 -0.73
C TRP A 57 -18.49 -16.84 -2.22
N ASN A 58 -19.46 -17.51 -2.83
CA ASN A 58 -19.46 -17.76 -4.25
C ASN A 58 -20.65 -17.05 -4.91
N LEU A 59 -20.36 -15.93 -5.57
CA LEU A 59 -21.38 -15.06 -6.17
C LEU A 59 -21.68 -15.43 -7.63
N ALA A 60 -20.88 -16.31 -8.21
CA ALA A 60 -21.18 -16.97 -9.47
C ALA A 60 -21.76 -18.35 -9.13
N ALA A 61 -22.77 -18.83 -9.86
CA ALA A 61 -23.30 -20.18 -9.68
C ALA A 61 -22.32 -21.29 -10.17
N SER A 62 -21.00 -21.06 -10.07
CA SER A 62 -19.93 -21.91 -10.60
C SER A 62 -19.22 -22.59 -9.44
N GLN A 63 -18.99 -23.91 -9.48
CA GLN A 63 -18.38 -24.65 -8.38
C GLN A 63 -17.03 -24.04 -7.93
N THR A 64 -16.86 -23.94 -6.62
CA THR A 64 -15.64 -23.42 -5.99
C THR A 64 -14.49 -24.38 -6.28
N LYS A 65 -13.23 -23.91 -6.33
CA LYS A 65 -12.08 -24.77 -6.67
C LYS A 65 -11.97 -26.01 -5.75
N ALA A 66 -12.31 -25.87 -4.47
CA ALA A 66 -12.36 -26.96 -3.51
C ALA A 66 -13.45 -28.01 -3.84
N GLU A 67 -14.61 -27.57 -4.33
CA GLU A 67 -15.71 -28.44 -4.77
C GLU A 67 -15.34 -29.20 -6.05
N MET A 68 -14.63 -28.54 -6.97
CA MET A 68 -14.12 -29.20 -8.19
C MET A 68 -13.04 -30.26 -7.88
N ASN A 69 -12.25 -30.06 -6.83
CA ASN A 69 -11.16 -30.97 -6.45
C ASN A 69 -11.57 -32.07 -5.45
N ASN A 70 -12.86 -32.16 -5.08
CA ASN A 70 -13.40 -33.12 -4.11
C ASN A 70 -12.65 -33.11 -2.76
N GLU A 71 -12.12 -31.96 -2.36
CA GLU A 71 -11.45 -31.81 -1.08
C GLU A 71 -12.51 -31.63 0.02
N LYS A 72 -12.44 -32.46 1.08
CA LYS A 72 -13.41 -32.38 2.18
C LYS A 72 -13.30 -31.01 2.87
N PRO A 73 -14.43 -30.37 3.22
CA PRO A 73 -14.39 -29.12 3.98
C PRO A 73 -13.69 -29.39 5.33
N GLN A 74 -12.67 -28.58 5.62
CA GLN A 74 -11.89 -28.62 6.87
C GLN A 74 -12.64 -27.88 7.97
#